data_AF-A0A550GEN5-F1
#
_entry.id   AF-A0A550GEN5-F1
#
_cell.length_a   1.000
_cell.length_b   1.000
_cell.length_c   1.000
_cell.angle_alpha   90.00
_cell.angle_beta   90.00
_cell.angle_gamma   90.00
#
_symmetry.space_group_name_H-M   'P 1'
#
loop_
_entity.id
_entity.type
_entity.pdbx_description
1 polymer ?
#
loop_
_entity_poly.entity_id
_entity_poly.type
_entity_poly.pdbx_seq_one_letter_code
_entity_poly.pdbx_strand_id
1 'polypeptide(L)'
;MRLRKAIAATLKSKQFWIWQLCGVIIYAIPVVIRYATGEVEIPILNFPGFWIWHFIPGNLLEKVLVNAFFPGGAGATTGEVFFSAYVGESVVGRRKYWFRLVGALGQTALWSAFQFWGYLLLIPGPGRGEGSNLFESIYVFPINFVLAVLSIFTPDVVGFMKRGISRLR
;
A
#
# COMPACT_ATOMS: atom_id res chain seq x y z
N MET A 1 24.54 -13.86 13.80
CA MET A 1 24.06 -14.52 12.56
C MET A 1 22.55 -14.63 12.61
N ARG A 2 21.78 -14.02 11.68
CA ARG A 2 20.36 -14.41 11.45
C ARG A 2 19.64 -13.76 10.26
N LEU A 3 20.27 -12.97 9.38
CA LEU A 3 19.56 -12.34 8.25
C LEU A 3 18.84 -13.36 7.35
N ARG A 4 19.55 -14.39 6.85
CA ARG A 4 18.95 -15.45 6.02
C ARG A 4 17.80 -16.19 6.73
N LYS A 5 17.96 -16.43 8.05
CA LYS A 5 16.92 -17.08 8.87
C LYS A 5 15.70 -16.18 9.04
N ALA A 6 15.89 -14.88 9.26
CA ALA A 6 14.82 -13.90 9.37
C ALA A 6 14.04 -13.75 8.05
N ILE A 7 14.74 -13.70 6.91
CA ILE A 7 14.12 -13.72 5.58
C ILE A 7 13.28 -14.99 5.41
N ALA A 8 13.86 -16.17 5.64
CA ALA A 8 13.16 -17.43 5.51
C ALA A 8 11.94 -17.52 6.44
N ALA A 9 12.04 -17.03 7.68
CA ALA A 9 10.93 -16.98 8.62
C ALA A 9 9.83 -16.01 8.15
N THR A 10 10.21 -14.86 7.59
CA THR A 10 9.27 -13.88 7.02
C THR A 10 8.49 -14.48 5.86
N LEU A 11 9.18 -15.15 4.93
CA LEU A 11 8.57 -15.83 3.79
C LEU A 11 7.71 -17.04 4.17
N LYS A 12 7.90 -17.61 5.37
CA LYS A 12 7.02 -18.67 5.91
C LYS A 12 5.84 -18.11 6.71
N SER A 13 5.81 -16.81 6.99
CA SER A 13 4.75 -16.21 7.80
C SER A 13 3.45 -16.11 7.00
N LYS A 14 2.40 -16.76 7.52
CA LYS A 14 1.04 -16.62 6.98
C LYS A 14 0.57 -15.16 7.01
N GLN A 15 0.90 -14.43 8.07
CA GLN A 15 0.52 -13.02 8.21
C GLN A 15 1.16 -12.17 7.11
N PHE A 16 2.44 -12.39 6.79
CA PHE A 16 3.11 -11.71 5.69
C PHE A 16 2.36 -11.92 4.37
N TRP A 17 2.07 -13.17 4.00
CA TRP A 17 1.39 -13.46 2.73
C TRP A 17 -0.03 -12.96 2.66
N ILE A 18 -0.81 -13.01 3.75
CA ILE A 18 -2.16 -12.44 3.77
C ILE A 18 -2.10 -10.95 3.43
N TRP A 19 -1.19 -10.20 4.05
CA TRP A 19 -1.08 -8.76 3.80
C TRP A 19 -0.58 -8.43 2.41
N GLN A 20 0.40 -9.19 1.88
CA GLN A 20 0.86 -8.99 0.51
C GLN A 20 -0.23 -9.31 -0.52
N LEU A 21 -0.91 -10.45 -0.39
CA LEU A 21 -1.93 -10.87 -1.34
C LEU A 21 -3.17 -9.98 -1.27
N CYS A 22 -3.71 -9.73 -0.07
CA CYS A 22 -4.86 -8.83 0.08
C CYS A 22 -4.51 -7.41 -0.38
N GLY A 23 -3.30 -6.93 -0.08
CA GLY A 23 -2.83 -5.63 -0.53
C GLY A 23 -2.78 -5.50 -2.05
N VAL A 24 -2.18 -6.47 -2.74
CA VAL A 24 -2.13 -6.50 -4.21
C VAL A 24 -3.53 -6.61 -4.82
N ILE A 25 -4.41 -7.42 -4.25
CA ILE A 25 -5.81 -7.53 -4.72
C ILE A 25 -6.54 -6.18 -4.58
N ILE A 26 -6.44 -5.52 -3.42
CA ILE A 26 -7.05 -4.21 -3.19
C ILE A 26 -6.51 -3.17 -4.17
N TYR A 27 -5.20 -3.19 -4.41
CA TYR A 27 -4.55 -2.31 -5.39
C TYR A 27 -5.03 -2.59 -6.83
N ALA A 28 -5.25 -3.85 -7.19
CA ALA A 28 -5.67 -4.24 -8.53
C ALA A 28 -7.13 -3.89 -8.85
N ILE A 29 -8.01 -3.83 -7.85
CA ILE A 29 -9.44 -3.56 -8.05
C ILE A 29 -9.69 -2.27 -8.84
N PRO A 30 -9.16 -1.09 -8.43
CA PRO A 30 -9.37 0.12 -9.20
C PRO A 30 -8.83 0.06 -10.62
N VAL A 31 -7.66 -0.57 -10.81
CA VAL A 31 -7.05 -0.74 -12.14
C VAL A 31 -7.96 -1.54 -13.05
N VAL A 32 -8.46 -2.69 -12.58
CA VAL A 32 -9.38 -3.55 -13.34
C VAL A 32 -10.68 -2.82 -13.68
N ILE A 33 -11.25 -2.07 -12.72
CA ILE A 33 -12.46 -1.28 -12.96
C ILE A 33 -12.23 -0.27 -14.08
N ARG A 34 -11.12 0.49 -14.04
CA ARG A 34 -10.80 1.50 -15.08
C ARG A 34 -10.64 0.87 -16.47
N TYR A 35 -10.02 -0.31 -16.57
CA TYR A 35 -9.94 -1.04 -17.84
C TYR A 35 -11.30 -1.54 -18.32
N ALA A 36 -12.17 -1.99 -17.41
CA ALA A 36 -13.50 -2.47 -17.76
C ALA A 36 -14.46 -1.33 -18.18
N THR A 37 -14.35 -0.16 -17.55
CA THR A 37 -15.24 0.98 -17.81
C THR A 37 -14.68 1.95 -18.87
N GLY A 38 -13.37 1.97 -19.07
CA GLY A 38 -12.68 2.99 -19.87
C GLY A 38 -12.60 4.36 -19.21
N GLU A 39 -13.04 4.46 -17.95
CA GLU A 39 -12.99 5.69 -17.15
C GLU A 39 -11.69 5.78 -16.37
N VAL A 40 -11.09 6.98 -16.32
CA VAL A 40 -9.84 7.22 -15.58
C VAL A 40 -10.09 7.29 -14.08
N GLU A 41 -11.29 7.71 -13.67
CA GLU A 41 -11.65 7.92 -12.27
C GLU A 41 -12.89 7.08 -11.90
N ILE A 42 -12.94 6.57 -10.67
CA ILE A 42 -14.08 5.81 -10.17
C ILE A 42 -15.01 6.79 -9.42
N PRO A 43 -16.24 7.06 -9.91
CA PRO A 43 -17.06 8.16 -9.40
C PRO A 43 -17.37 8.10 -7.90
N ILE A 44 -17.52 6.91 -7.32
CA ILE A 44 -17.80 6.72 -5.88
C ILE A 44 -16.57 7.00 -5.01
N LEU A 45 -15.36 6.88 -5.58
CA LEU A 45 -14.09 7.08 -4.88
C LEU A 45 -13.45 8.44 -5.20
N ASN A 46 -14.11 9.25 -6.01
CA ASN A 46 -13.79 10.66 -6.21
C ASN A 46 -14.44 11.49 -5.11
N PHE A 47 -13.65 12.30 -4.42
CA PHE A 47 -14.23 13.34 -3.57
C PHE A 47 -14.77 14.46 -4.47
N PRO A 48 -16.08 14.76 -4.48
CA PRO A 48 -16.60 15.87 -5.25
C PRO A 48 -15.97 17.18 -4.74
N GLY A 49 -15.26 17.89 -5.62
CA GLY A 49 -14.77 19.26 -5.37
C GLY A 49 -13.35 19.41 -4.80
N PHE A 50 -12.55 18.35 -4.68
CA PHE A 50 -11.20 18.42 -4.07
C PHE A 50 -10.01 18.49 -5.04
N TRP A 51 -10.21 19.04 -6.25
CA TRP A 51 -9.08 19.47 -7.07
C TRP A 51 -8.53 20.80 -6.53
N ILE A 52 -7.79 20.76 -5.43
CA ILE A 52 -7.00 21.93 -4.98
C ILE A 52 -5.75 21.99 -5.88
N TRP A 53 -5.92 22.53 -7.09
CA TRP A 53 -4.87 22.60 -8.12
C TRP A 53 -4.24 21.23 -8.45
N HIS A 54 -3.14 21.22 -9.20
CA HIS A 54 -2.49 19.99 -9.70
C HIS A 54 -1.79 19.14 -8.60
N PHE A 55 -1.97 19.47 -7.31
CA PHE A 55 -1.23 18.86 -6.21
C PHE A 55 -2.03 17.82 -5.41
N ILE A 56 -3.35 17.87 -5.43
CA ILE A 56 -4.21 16.88 -4.76
C ILE A 56 -4.96 16.08 -5.82
N PRO A 57 -4.73 14.76 -5.91
CA PRO A 57 -5.35 13.96 -6.95
C PRO A 57 -6.86 13.81 -6.69
N GLY A 58 -7.69 13.91 -7.73
CA GLY A 58 -9.16 13.77 -7.62
C GLY A 58 -9.62 12.44 -7.00
N ASN A 59 -8.80 11.39 -7.18
CA ASN A 59 -8.97 10.07 -6.58
C ASN A 59 -8.27 9.91 -5.22
N LEU A 60 -8.08 10.99 -4.44
CA LEU A 60 -7.36 10.95 -3.16
C LEU A 60 -7.92 9.88 -2.21
N LEU A 61 -9.24 9.72 -2.12
CA LEU A 61 -9.85 8.72 -1.24
C LEU A 61 -9.50 7.30 -1.67
N GLU A 62 -9.57 7.00 -2.98
CA GLU A 62 -9.08 5.74 -3.53
C GLU A 62 -7.61 5.53 -3.13
N LYS A 63 -6.76 6.55 -3.34
CA LYS A 63 -5.35 6.47 -3.00
C LYS A 63 -5.10 6.24 -1.53
N VAL A 64 -5.81 6.92 -0.64
CA VAL A 64 -5.71 6.73 0.80
C VAL A 64 -6.09 5.31 1.17
N LEU A 65 -7.24 4.82 0.67
CA LEU A 65 -7.71 3.46 0.96
C LEU A 65 -6.74 2.41 0.42
N VAL A 66 -6.31 2.54 -0.83
CA VAL A 66 -5.39 1.59 -1.45
C VAL A 66 -4.04 1.61 -0.74
N ASN A 67 -3.41 2.78 -0.55
CA ASN A 67 -2.12 2.91 0.13
C ASN A 67 -2.17 2.49 1.62
N ALA A 68 -3.33 2.58 2.27
CA ALA A 68 -3.52 2.05 3.61
C ALA A 68 -3.20 0.56 3.68
N PHE A 69 -3.52 -0.20 2.63
CA PHE A 69 -3.21 -1.63 2.51
C PHE A 69 -1.93 -1.91 1.74
N PHE A 70 -1.72 -1.29 0.57
CA PHE A 70 -0.58 -1.53 -0.30
C PHE A 70 -0.13 -0.27 -1.05
N PRO A 71 1.17 0.08 -1.04
CA PRO A 71 2.28 -0.63 -0.42
C PRO A 71 2.38 -0.47 1.11
N GLY A 72 1.69 0.50 1.71
CA GLY A 72 1.91 0.92 3.10
C GLY A 72 1.67 -0.15 4.17
N GLY A 73 0.43 -0.67 4.29
CA GLY A 73 0.08 -1.66 5.33
C GLY A 73 0.79 -3.01 5.17
N ALA A 74 1.00 -3.43 3.92
CA ALA A 74 1.79 -4.60 3.57
C ALA A 74 3.27 -4.43 3.95
N GLY A 75 3.84 -3.25 3.68
CA GLY A 75 5.19 -2.89 4.11
C GLY A 75 5.32 -2.84 5.62
N ALA A 76 4.36 -2.24 6.31
CA ALA A 76 4.33 -2.20 7.77
C ALA A 76 4.36 -3.61 8.37
N THR A 77 3.50 -4.50 7.88
CA THR A 77 3.46 -5.90 8.33
C THR A 77 4.76 -6.63 8.02
N THR A 78 5.33 -6.40 6.84
CA THR A 78 6.62 -7.00 6.44
C THR A 78 7.73 -6.60 7.41
N GLY A 79 7.84 -5.31 7.73
CA GLY A 79 8.81 -4.80 8.69
C GLY A 79 8.62 -5.43 10.07
N GLU A 80 7.39 -5.45 10.59
CA GLU A 80 7.08 -6.05 11.89
C GLU A 80 7.47 -7.54 11.95
N VAL A 81 7.07 -8.34 10.95
CA VAL A 81 7.35 -9.78 10.90
C VAL A 81 8.84 -10.03 10.75
N PHE A 82 9.50 -9.31 9.84
CA PHE A 82 10.93 -9.47 9.59
C PHE A 82 11.77 -9.14 10.83
N PHE A 83 11.52 -8.00 11.47
CA PHE A 83 12.28 -7.59 12.64
C PHE A 83 11.97 -8.45 13.87
N SER A 84 10.73 -8.93 14.02
CA SER A 84 10.42 -9.95 15.05
C SER A 84 11.24 -11.22 14.85
N ALA A 85 11.33 -11.72 13.62
CA ALA A 85 12.13 -12.89 13.30
C ALA A 85 13.64 -12.65 13.43
N TYR A 86 14.09 -11.43 13.15
CA TYR A 86 15.50 -11.03 13.25
C TYR A 86 15.97 -10.94 14.70
N VAL A 87 15.20 -10.28 15.56
CA VAL A 87 15.50 -10.15 16.99
C VAL A 87 15.23 -11.47 17.74
N GLY A 88 14.26 -12.26 17.26
CA GLY A 88 13.88 -13.54 17.86
C GLY A 88 12.81 -13.41 18.96
N GLU A 89 12.21 -12.23 19.10
CA GLU A 89 11.11 -11.94 20.03
C GLU A 89 10.01 -11.14 19.31
N SER A 90 8.81 -11.09 19.87
CA SER A 90 7.74 -10.24 19.33
C SER A 90 8.07 -8.76 19.57
N VAL A 91 8.04 -7.96 18.51
CA VAL A 91 8.27 -6.52 18.63
C VAL A 91 7.02 -5.84 19.18
N VAL A 92 7.18 -5.05 20.25
CA VAL A 92 6.07 -4.40 20.98
C VAL A 92 6.30 -2.91 21.17
N GLY A 93 5.22 -2.19 21.50
CA GLY A 93 5.25 -0.75 21.83
C GLY A 93 5.87 0.10 20.73
N ARG A 94 6.75 1.03 21.10
CA ARG A 94 7.40 1.96 20.16
C ARG A 94 8.28 1.25 19.11
N ARG A 95 8.94 0.15 19.48
CA ARG A 95 9.81 -0.61 18.56
C ARG A 95 9.00 -1.21 17.40
N LYS A 96 7.81 -1.72 17.69
CA LYS A 96 6.86 -2.23 16.69
C LYS A 96 6.57 -1.19 15.61
N TYR A 97 6.19 0.04 16.01
CA TYR A 97 5.86 1.09 15.04
C TYR A 97 7.05 1.60 14.25
N TRP A 98 8.24 1.63 14.86
CA TRP A 98 9.47 1.93 14.11
C TRP A 98 9.77 0.90 13.02
N PHE A 99 9.65 -0.40 13.34
CA PHE A 99 9.87 -1.45 12.35
C PHE A 99 8.80 -1.48 11.27
N ARG A 100 7.55 -1.19 11.63
CA ARG A 100 6.48 -0.96 10.65
C ARG A 100 6.79 0.22 9.74
N LEU A 101 7.27 1.33 10.29
CA LEU A 101 7.62 2.51 9.50
C LEU A 101 8.73 2.20 8.50
N VAL A 102 9.81 1.54 8.95
CA VAL A 102 10.90 1.11 8.07
C VAL A 102 10.40 0.18 6.96
N GLY A 103 9.56 -0.79 7.31
CA GLY A 103 8.96 -1.70 6.33
C GLY A 103 8.04 -1.00 5.33
N ALA A 104 7.19 -0.08 5.82
CA ALA A 104 6.26 0.69 4.99
C ALA A 104 7.01 1.60 4.01
N LEU A 105 8.02 2.34 4.48
CA LEU A 105 8.85 3.19 3.63
C LEU A 105 9.67 2.38 2.64
N GLY A 106 10.27 1.27 3.07
CA GLY A 106 11.05 0.40 2.19
C GLY A 106 10.21 -0.22 1.08
N GLN A 107 9.02 -0.75 1.42
CA GLN A 107 8.11 -1.31 0.42
C GLN A 107 7.54 -0.23 -0.50
N THR A 108 7.24 0.96 0.02
CA THR A 108 6.78 2.10 -0.79
C THR A 108 7.87 2.59 -1.74
N ALA A 109 9.12 2.65 -1.30
CA ALA A 109 10.24 3.00 -2.16
C ALA A 109 10.43 2.00 -3.31
N LEU A 110 10.37 0.70 -3.02
CA LEU A 110 10.41 -0.35 -4.06
C LEU A 110 9.23 -0.21 -5.04
N TRP A 111 8.04 0.06 -4.52
CA TRP A 111 6.85 0.26 -5.35
C TRP A 111 6.94 1.51 -6.22
N SER A 112 7.37 2.64 -5.66
CA SER A 112 7.61 3.88 -6.41
C SER A 112 8.69 3.72 -7.47
N ALA A 113 9.74 2.95 -7.20
CA ALA A 113 10.76 2.63 -8.21
C ALA A 113 10.18 1.79 -9.36
N PHE A 114 9.35 0.79 -9.04
CA PHE A 114 8.62 0.01 -10.04
C PHE A 114 7.65 0.86 -10.86
N GLN A 115 6.88 1.73 -10.21
CA GLN A 115 5.98 2.68 -10.87
C GLN A 115 6.73 3.65 -11.77
N PHE A 116 7.84 4.20 -11.30
CA PHE A 116 8.69 5.08 -12.10
C PHE A 116 9.24 4.37 -13.33
N TRP A 117 9.76 3.15 -13.15
CA TRP A 117 10.23 2.33 -14.26
C TRP A 117 9.12 2.09 -15.30
N GLY A 118 7.93 1.68 -14.84
CA GLY A 118 6.79 1.48 -15.73
C GLY A 118 6.34 2.77 -16.42
N TYR A 119 6.40 3.91 -15.71
CA TYR A 119 6.05 5.21 -16.28
C TYR A 119 6.98 5.57 -17.44
N LEU A 120 8.28 5.28 -17.34
CA LEU A 120 9.25 5.50 -18.43
C LEU A 120 8.98 4.65 -19.67
N LEU A 121 8.28 3.52 -19.53
CA LEU A 121 7.90 2.67 -20.66
C LEU A 121 6.71 3.23 -21.47
N LEU A 122 6.08 4.32 -21.02
CA LEU A 122 4.96 4.99 -21.68
C LEU A 122 3.83 4.02 -22.05
N ILE A 123 3.58 3.02 -21.19
CA ILE A 123 2.53 2.03 -21.42
C ILE A 123 1.17 2.73 -21.34
N PRO A 124 0.34 2.65 -22.40
CA PRO A 124 -0.96 3.33 -22.42
C PRO A 124 -1.85 2.87 -21.28
N GLY A 125 -2.38 3.84 -20.53
CA GLY A 125 -3.31 3.62 -19.43
C GLY A 125 -4.77 3.48 -19.89
N PRO A 126 -5.68 3.07 -18.98
CA PRO A 126 -7.10 3.08 -19.26
C PRO A 126 -7.62 4.52 -19.37
N GLY A 127 -8.09 4.91 -20.57
CA GLY A 127 -8.73 6.19 -20.86
C GLY A 127 -8.91 6.39 -22.37
N ARG A 128 -10.06 6.92 -22.81
CA ARG A 128 -10.38 7.16 -24.24
C ARG A 128 -9.64 8.36 -24.89
N GLY A 129 -8.59 8.87 -24.25
CA GLY A 129 -7.81 10.02 -24.74
C GLY A 129 -6.33 9.69 -24.85
N GLU A 130 -5.68 10.26 -25.87
CA GLU A 130 -4.24 10.14 -26.07
C GLU A 130 -3.46 10.77 -24.90
N GLY A 131 -2.47 10.04 -24.35
CA GLY A 131 -1.52 10.59 -23.37
C GLY A 131 -1.63 10.10 -21.92
N SER A 132 -2.50 9.13 -21.60
CA SER A 132 -2.54 8.53 -20.26
C SER A 132 -1.51 7.40 -20.10
N ASN A 133 -0.82 7.36 -18.95
CA ASN A 133 0.12 6.29 -18.60
C ASN A 133 -0.54 5.33 -17.61
N LEU A 134 -0.31 4.03 -17.78
CA LEU A 134 -0.76 3.01 -16.82
C LEU A 134 -0.15 3.23 -15.43
N PHE A 135 1.09 3.71 -15.38
CA PHE A 135 1.83 3.91 -14.16
C PHE A 135 1.69 5.35 -13.64
N GLU A 136 1.84 5.50 -12.33
CA GLU A 136 1.71 6.81 -11.68
C GLU A 136 2.88 7.73 -12.05
N SER A 137 2.60 9.03 -12.22
CA SER A 137 3.64 10.03 -12.41
C SER A 137 4.46 10.23 -11.11
N ILE A 138 5.70 10.71 -11.27
CA ILE A 138 6.60 10.99 -10.15
C ILE A 138 6.02 11.99 -9.14
N TYR A 139 5.12 12.87 -9.59
CA TYR A 139 4.51 13.90 -8.75
C TYR A 139 3.66 13.32 -7.61
N VAL A 140 3.21 12.06 -7.73
CA VAL A 140 2.36 11.43 -6.73
C VAL A 140 3.16 10.68 -5.66
N PHE A 141 4.47 10.49 -5.85
CA PHE A 141 5.30 9.73 -4.91
C PHE A 141 5.39 10.37 -3.53
N PRO A 142 5.58 11.71 -3.37
CA PRO A 142 5.60 12.32 -2.03
C PRO A 142 4.34 12.00 -1.23
N ILE A 143 3.17 11.99 -1.89
CA ILE A 143 1.90 11.62 -1.26
C ILE A 143 1.91 10.15 -0.86
N ASN A 144 2.37 9.24 -1.73
CA ASN A 144 2.46 7.82 -1.40
C ASN A 144 3.38 7.56 -0.18
N PHE A 145 4.49 8.30 -0.05
CA PHE A 145 5.35 8.22 1.13
C PHE A 145 4.65 8.73 2.41
N VAL A 146 3.94 9.86 2.34
CA VAL A 146 3.14 10.35 3.48
C VAL A 146 2.09 9.32 3.88
N LEU A 147 1.37 8.76 2.91
CA LEU A 147 0.37 7.71 3.17
C LEU A 147 1.01 6.48 3.79
N ALA A 148 2.19 6.05 3.31
CA ALA A 148 2.91 4.91 3.88
C ALA A 148 3.27 5.11 5.38
N VAL A 149 3.63 6.33 5.79
CA VAL A 149 3.86 6.66 7.20
C VAL A 149 2.58 6.48 8.02
N LEU A 150 1.43 6.91 7.48
CA LEU A 150 0.15 6.77 8.15
C LEU A 150 -0.34 5.31 8.18
N SER A 151 -0.01 4.52 7.15
CA SER A 151 -0.41 3.12 7.00
C SER A 151 0.21 2.17 8.03
N ILE A 152 1.18 2.62 8.85
CA ILE A 152 1.75 1.80 9.93
C ILE A 152 0.70 1.40 10.98
N PHE A 153 -0.41 2.13 11.05
CA PHE A 153 -1.52 1.85 11.97
C PHE A 153 -2.58 0.92 11.37
N THR A 154 -2.64 0.78 10.04
CA THR A 154 -3.65 -0.05 9.36
C THR A 154 -3.74 -1.47 9.92
N PRO A 155 -2.63 -2.18 10.18
CA PRO A 155 -2.72 -3.55 10.71
C PRO A 155 -3.40 -3.64 12.09
N ASP A 156 -3.26 -2.60 12.92
CA ASP A 156 -3.90 -2.57 14.23
C ASP A 156 -5.39 -2.22 14.12
N VAL A 157 -5.76 -1.32 13.21
CA VAL A 157 -7.17 -1.01 12.90
C VAL A 157 -7.89 -2.27 12.40
N VAL A 158 -7.32 -2.97 11.42
CA VAL A 158 -7.87 -4.23 10.91
C VAL A 158 -7.97 -5.29 12.01
N GLY A 159 -6.94 -5.40 12.85
CA GLY A 159 -6.94 -6.29 14.01
C GLY A 159 -8.03 -5.95 15.02
N PHE A 160 -8.27 -4.66 15.27
CA PHE A 160 -9.35 -4.18 16.15
C PHE A 160 -10.72 -4.51 15.58
N MET A 161 -10.96 -4.22 14.30
CA MET A 161 -12.22 -4.53 13.62
C MET A 161 -12.53 -6.02 13.66
N LYS A 162 -11.53 -6.87 13.38
CA LYS A 162 -11.69 -8.34 13.46
C LYS A 162 -12.14 -8.81 14.84
N ARG A 163 -11.56 -8.24 15.91
CA ARG A 163 -11.93 -8.56 17.30
C ARG A 163 -13.33 -8.05 17.66
N GLY A 164 -13.72 -6.88 17.16
CA GLY A 164 -15.08 -6.34 17.35
C GLY A 164 -16.13 -7.26 16.71
N ILE A 165 -15.90 -7.67 15.47
CA ILE A 165 -16.80 -8.59 14.74
C ILE A 165 -16.91 -9.94 15.46
N SER A 166 -15.80 -10.49 15.98
CA SER A 166 -15.85 -11.76 16.71
C SER A 166 -16.57 -11.71 18.04
N ARG A 167 -16.78 -10.52 18.62
CA ARG A 167 -17.57 -10.34 19.86
C ARG A 167 -19.07 -10.20 19.60
N LEU A 168 -19.45 -9.90 18.35
CA LEU A 168 -20.84 -9.76 17.93
C LEU A 168 -21.45 -11.08 17.42
N ARG A 169 -20.61 -12.09 17.16
CA ARG A 169 -21.01 -13.47 16.85
C ARG A 169 -20.98 -14.32 18.11
#